data_AF-A0A4W3I630-F1
#
_entry.id   AF-A0A4W3I630-F1
#
_cell.length_a   1.000
_cell.length_b   1.000
_cell.length_c   1.000
_cell.angle_alpha   90.00
_cell.angle_beta   90.00
_cell.angle_gamma   90.00
#
_symmetry.space_group_name_H-M   'P 1'
#
loop_
_entity.id
_entity.type
_entity.pdbx_description
1 polymer ?
#
loop_
_entity_poly.entity_id
_entity_poly.type
_entity_poly.pdbx_seq_one_letter_code
_entity_poly.pdbx_strand_id
1 'polypeptide(L)' 'MRQQLDQPSISSLAHTADWEIQHDSLQKVTFLGSGQFGNVWQGVWNNTTDVAIKELSGGMYHM' A
#
# COMPACT_ATOMS: atom_id res chain seq x y z
N MET A 1 -32.10 30.55 -15.45
CA MET A 1 -30.98 30.53 -14.50
C MET A 1 -30.62 29.07 -14.26
N ARG A 2 -29.52 28.55 -14.82
CA ARG A 2 -29.12 27.15 -14.63
C ARG A 2 -28.30 27.08 -13.35
N GLN A 3 -28.79 26.37 -12.33
CA GLN A 3 -27.96 26.06 -11.18
C GLN A 3 -26.91 25.04 -11.63
N GLN A 4 -25.65 25.46 -11.57
CA GLN A 4 -24.52 24.58 -11.76
C GLN A 4 -24.42 23.73 -10.48
N LEU A 5 -24.66 22.43 -10.60
CA LEU A 5 -24.48 21.50 -9.48
C LEU A 5 -23.00 21.50 -9.07
N ASP A 6 -22.74 21.59 -7.77
CA ASP A 6 -21.39 21.52 -7.22
C ASP A 6 -20.70 20.24 -7.69
N GLN A 7 -19.59 20.40 -8.41
CA GLN A 7 -18.81 19.28 -8.90
C GLN A 7 -18.13 18.60 -7.70
N PRO A 8 -18.37 17.30 -7.45
CA PRO A 8 -17.71 16.62 -6.34
C PRO A 8 -16.20 16.63 -6.59
N SER A 9 -15.44 17.20 -5.65
CA SER A 9 -13.98 17.22 -5.70
C SER A 9 -13.42 16.02 -4.94
N ILE A 10 -12.62 15.19 -5.62
CA ILE A 10 -12.01 13.96 -5.06
C ILE A 10 -10.73 14.30 -4.27
N SER A 11 -10.30 15.55 -4.28
CA SER A 11 -9.03 16.03 -3.70
C SER A 11 -8.89 15.78 -2.19
N SER A 12 -9.98 15.60 -1.47
CA SER A 12 -9.99 15.28 -0.03
C SER A 12 -9.80 13.77 0.27
N LEU A 13 -10.12 12.91 -0.70
CA LEU A 13 -10.11 11.44 -0.53
C LEU A 13 -8.97 10.73 -1.26
N ALA A 14 -8.46 11.33 -2.34
CA ALA A 14 -7.35 10.77 -3.09
C ALA A 14 -6.03 11.31 -2.55
N HIS A 15 -5.28 10.49 -1.82
CA HIS A 15 -3.84 10.70 -1.74
C HIS A 15 -3.26 10.46 -3.14
N THR A 16 -2.63 11.48 -3.72
CA THR A 16 -1.74 11.33 -4.88
C THR A 16 -0.51 10.57 -4.40
N ALA A 17 -0.62 9.25 -4.33
CA ALA A 17 0.47 8.36 -3.96
C ALA A 17 1.07 7.71 -5.21
N ASP A 18 2.37 7.46 -5.16
CA ASP A 18 3.05 6.65 -6.16
C ASP A 18 2.53 5.21 -6.05
N TRP A 19 1.90 4.72 -7.13
CA TRP A 19 1.30 3.39 -7.17
C TRP A 19 2.35 2.27 -7.25
N GLU A 20 3.45 2.54 -7.96
CA GLU A 20 4.62 1.67 -8.04
C GLU A 20 5.76 2.33 -7.29
N ILE A 21 6.36 1.59 -6.36
CA ILE A 21 7.44 2.06 -5.49
C ILE A 21 8.67 1.19 -5.65
N GLN A 22 9.84 1.76 -5.42
CA GLN A 22 11.09 1.01 -5.36
C GLN A 22 11.03 0.05 -4.16
N HIS A 23 11.36 -1.23 -4.35
CA HIS A 23 11.32 -2.22 -3.28
C HIS A 23 12.15 -1.79 -2.06
N ASP A 24 13.32 -1.19 -2.29
CA ASP A 24 14.24 -0.73 -1.25
C ASP A 24 13.72 0.47 -0.45
N SER A 25 12.61 1.09 -0.87
CA SER A 25 11.91 2.11 -0.09
C SER A 25 11.11 1.55 1.08
N LEU A 26 10.95 0.22 1.14
CA LEU A 26 10.26 -0.49 2.21
C LEU A 26 11.25 -1.20 3.11
N GLN A 27 11.03 -1.09 4.42
CA GLN A 27 11.78 -1.83 5.44
C GLN A 27 10.84 -2.71 6.24
N LYS A 28 11.12 -4.01 6.32
CA LYS A 28 10.41 -4.96 7.20
C LYS A 28 10.98 -4.83 8.61
N VAL A 29 10.15 -4.44 9.57
CA VAL A 29 10.58 -4.16 10.96
C VAL A 29 10.15 -5.28 11.90
N THR A 30 8.84 -5.55 11.99
CA THR A 30 8.31 -6.57 12.92
C THR A 30 7.43 -7.56 12.17
N PHE A 31 7.65 -8.86 12.37
CA PHE A 31 6.74 -9.88 11.85
C PHE A 31 5.42 -9.86 12.62
N LEU A 32 4.30 -9.79 11.91
CA LEU A 32 2.97 -9.75 12.53
C LEU A 32 2.24 -11.09 12.43
N GLY A 33 2.54 -11.90 11.41
CA GLY A 33 1.90 -13.19 11.23
C GLY A 33 2.04 -13.73 9.81
N SER A 34 1.55 -14.95 9.61
CA SER A 34 1.56 -15.63 8.31
C SER A 34 0.19 -16.26 8.05
N GLY A 35 -0.18 -16.34 6.78
CA GLY A 35 -1.34 -17.10 6.31
C GLY A 35 -1.01 -17.92 5.07
N GLN A 36 -2.02 -18.57 4.48
CA GLN A 36 -1.87 -19.46 3.33
C GLN A 36 -1.10 -18.83 2.15
N PHE A 37 -1.17 -17.50 2.00
CA PHE A 37 -0.65 -16.80 0.83
C PHE A 37 0.57 -15.92 1.11
N GLY A 38 1.09 -15.91 2.35
CA GLY A 38 2.21 -15.02 2.64
C GLY A 38 2.38 -14.62 4.10
N ASN A 39 3.42 -13.82 4.29
CA ASN A 39 3.81 -13.21 5.55
C ASN A 39 3.34 -11.75 5.61
N VAL A 40 2.97 -11.29 6.79
CA VAL A 40 2.63 -9.90 7.06
C VAL A 40 3.65 -9.33 8.03
N TRP A 41 4.18 -8.18 7.68
CA TRP A 41 5.15 -7.43 8.46
C TRP A 41 4.61 -6.03 8.75
N GLN A 42 4.88 -5.50 9.94
CA GLN A 42 4.92 -4.07 10.14
C GLN A 42 6.24 -3.56 9.54
N GLY A 43 6.18 -2.45 8.84
CA GLY A 43 7.32 -1.86 8.18
C GLY A 43 7.24 -0.34 8.10
N VAL A 44 8.26 0.24 7.47
CA VAL A 44 8.36 1.67 7.23
C VAL A 44 8.59 1.90 5.74
N TRP A 45 7.82 2.81 5.15
CA TRP A 45 7.99 3.31 3.79
C TRP A 45 8.68 4.67 3.81
N ASN A 46 9.70 4.84 2.95
CA ASN A 46 10.49 6.07 2.82
C ASN A 46 11.05 6.60 4.16
N ASN A 47 11.32 5.70 5.10
CA ASN A 47 11.80 6.00 6.46
C ASN A 47 10.87 6.87 7.32
N THR A 48 9.63 7.14 6.89
CA THR A 48 8.74 8.08 7.60
C THR A 48 7.35 7.53 7.87
N THR A 49 6.85 6.66 6.99
CA THR A 49 5.45 6.23 7.03
C THR A 49 5.36 4.79 7.49
N ASP A 50 4.73 4.55 8.64
CA ASP A 50 4.44 3.19 9.10
C ASP A 50 3.41 2.51 8.17
N VAL A 51 3.71 1.29 7.76
CA VAL A 51 2.91 0.50 6.81
C VAL A 51 2.83 -0.97 7.22
N ALA A 52 1.83 -1.67 6.68
CA ALA A 52 1.81 -3.14 6.68
C ALA A 52 2.32 -3.65 5.32
N ILE A 53 3.27 -4.57 5.33
CA ILE A 53 3.85 -5.20 4.14
C ILE A 53 3.38 -6.65 4.08
N LYS A 54 2.59 -6.99 3.04
CA LYS A 54 2.19 -8.38 2.77
C LYS A 54 3.09 -8.97 1.70
N GLU A 55 4.02 -9.82 2.13
CA GLU A 55 4.94 -10.55 1.27
C GLU A 55 4.29 -11.84 0.81
N LEU A 56 4.07 -11.98 -0.50
CA LEU A 56 3.47 -13.18 -1.08
C LEU A 56 4.52 -14.29 -1.18
N SER A 57 4.21 -15.46 -0.61
CA SER A 57 5.05 -16.66 -0.79
C SER A 57 4.96 -17.09 -2.26
N GLY A 58 6.10 -17.33 -2.90
CA GLY A 58 6.27 -17.53 -4.36
C GLY A 58 5.57 -18.74 -5.00
N GLY A 59 4.47 -19.24 -4.43
CA GLY A 59 3.69 -20.36 -4.99
C GLY A 59 3.05 -20.08 -6.36
N MET A 60 3.05 -18.82 -6.84
CA MET A 60 2.59 -18.48 -8.19
C MET A 60 3.67 -18.67 -9.27
N TYR A 61 4.91 -19.01 -8.90
CA TYR A 61 6.02 -19.26 -9.82
C TYR A 61 6.51 -20.72 -9.85
N HIS A 62 5.86 -21.62 -9.11
CA HIS A 62 6.06 -23.05 -9.30
C HIS A 62 5.00 -23.58 -10.28
N MET A 63 5.44 -23.75 -11.54
CA MET A 63 4.76 -24.26 -12.75
C MET A 63 4.18 -23.20 -13.68
#